data_AF-A0A6P2WU95-F1
#
_entry.id   AF-A0A6P2WU95-F1
#
_cell.length_a   1.000
_cell.length_b   1.000
_cell.length_c   1.000
_cell.angle_alpha   90.00
_cell.angle_beta   90.00
_cell.angle_gamma   90.00
#
_symmetry.space_group_name_H-M   'P 1'
#
loop_
_entity.id
_entity.type
_entity.pdbx_description
1 polymer ?
#
loop_
_entity_poly.entity_id
_entity_poly.type
_entity_poly.pdbx_seq_one_letter_code
_entity_poly.pdbx_strand_id
1 'polypeptide(L)'
;MLEDLVGFPVFIVGVFCSLDILIERELARGNRKIGLAKSQFDSIHANRHYDYIVDTSLSDALDSGKSILAWLKSRPNPTAFSKMHQQFFGDEK
;
A
#
# COMPACT_ATOMS: atom_id res chain seq x y z
N MET A 1 -5.88 3.77 16.65
CA MET A 1 -5.99 3.15 15.30
C MET A 1 -4.68 2.52 14.82
N LEU A 2 -3.52 3.21 14.86
CA LEU A 2 -2.20 2.54 14.65
C LEU A 2 -1.65 1.94 15.95
N GLU A 3 -1.89 2.58 17.09
CA GLU A 3 -1.48 2.10 18.41
C GLU A 3 -2.06 0.72 18.76
N ASP A 4 -3.29 0.43 18.30
CA ASP A 4 -3.97 -0.85 18.54
C ASP A 4 -3.29 -2.04 17.84
N LEU A 5 -2.41 -1.76 16.88
CA LEU A 5 -1.66 -2.76 16.13
C LEU A 5 -0.26 -3.03 16.73
N VAL A 6 0.13 -2.28 17.75
CA VAL A 6 1.42 -2.49 18.45
C VAL A 6 1.44 -3.88 19.09
N GLY A 7 2.55 -4.58 18.90
CA GLY A 7 2.74 -5.95 19.42
C GLY A 7 2.24 -7.05 18.48
N PHE A 8 1.55 -6.72 17.38
CA PHE A 8 1.16 -7.69 16.37
C PHE A 8 2.16 -7.80 15.22
N PRO A 9 2.31 -8.97 14.59
CA PRO A 9 3.09 -9.13 13.37
C PRO A 9 2.34 -8.56 12.16
N VAL A 10 2.43 -7.24 11.97
CA VAL A 10 1.72 -6.51 10.91
C VAL A 10 2.59 -6.35 9.67
N PHE A 11 2.10 -6.86 8.54
CA PHE A 11 2.67 -6.60 7.23
C PHE A 11 2.01 -5.39 6.58
N ILE A 12 2.82 -4.49 6.02
CA ILE A 12 2.32 -3.36 5.23
C ILE A 12 2.58 -3.64 3.75
N VAL A 13 1.50 -3.80 2.97
CA VAL A 13 1.58 -4.07 1.53
C VAL A 13 1.28 -2.80 0.73
N GLY A 14 2.21 -2.41 -0.14
CA GLY A 14 2.03 -1.31 -1.07
C GLY A 14 1.28 -1.79 -2.30
N VAL A 15 0.17 -1.13 -2.63
CA VAL A 15 -0.60 -1.39 -3.85
C VAL A 15 -0.39 -0.23 -4.80
N PHE A 16 0.44 -0.44 -5.81
CA PHE A 16 0.80 0.56 -6.81
C PHE A 16 0.01 0.34 -8.09
N CYS A 17 -0.13 1.41 -8.86
CA CYS A 17 -0.72 1.40 -10.19
C CYS A 17 -0.21 2.66 -10.89
N SER A 18 0.06 2.58 -12.18
CA SER A 18 0.48 3.72 -12.97
C SER A 18 -0.65 4.76 -13.06
N LEU A 19 -0.26 6.04 -13.13
CA LEU A 19 -1.22 7.14 -13.07
C LEU A 19 -2.23 7.12 -14.23
N ASP A 20 -1.78 6.76 -15.43
CA ASP A 20 -2.60 6.59 -16.62
C ASP A 20 -3.70 5.54 -16.42
N ILE A 21 -3.35 4.37 -15.88
CA ILE A 21 -4.32 3.30 -15.59
C ILE A 21 -5.26 3.69 -14.44
N LEU A 22 -4.77 4.40 -13.42
CA LEU A 22 -5.62 4.93 -12.35
C LEU A 22 -6.67 5.90 -12.88
N ILE A 23 -6.29 6.80 -13.79
CA ILE A 23 -7.20 7.76 -14.43
C ILE A 23 -8.24 7.03 -15.28
N GLU A 24 -7.83 6.05 -16.10
CA GLU A 24 -8.74 5.24 -16.90
C GLU A 24 -9.79 4.52 -16.02
N ARG A 25 -9.33 3.86 -14.94
CA ARG A 25 -10.20 3.15 -14.00
C ARG A 25 -11.11 4.08 -13.20
N GLU A 26 -10.67 5.30 -12.90
CA GLU A 26 -11.50 6.32 -12.26
C GLU A 26 -12.65 6.76 -13.17
N LEU A 27 -12.36 7.02 -14.45
CA LEU A 27 -13.36 7.37 -15.45
C LEU A 27 -14.38 6.23 -15.65
N ALA A 28 -13.89 4.98 -15.75
CA ALA A 28 -14.75 3.81 -15.95
C ALA A 28 -15.68 3.52 -14.76
N ARG A 29 -15.32 3.94 -13.53
CA ARG A 29 -16.16 3.71 -12.33
C ARG A 29 -17.42 4.55 -12.30
N GLY A 30 -17.43 5.72 -12.93
CA GLY A 30 -18.62 6.59 -13.07
C GLY A 30 -19.23 7.18 -11.78
N ASN A 31 -18.74 6.80 -10.59
CA ASN A 31 -19.32 7.19 -9.29
C ASN A 31 -18.37 8.01 -8.40
N ARG A 32 -17.20 8.42 -8.91
CA ARG A 32 -16.21 9.21 -8.17
C ARG A 32 -16.01 10.58 -8.81
N LYS A 33 -15.61 11.57 -7.98
CA LYS A 33 -15.15 12.86 -8.47
C LYS A 33 -13.87 12.64 -9.30
N ILE A 34 -13.94 12.96 -10.59
CA ILE A 34 -12.80 12.89 -11.51
C ILE A 34 -11.67 13.78 -10.99
N GLY A 35 -10.43 13.29 -11.08
CA GLY A 35 -9.20 13.96 -10.66
C GLY A 35 -8.68 13.51 -9.28
N LEU A 36 -9.38 12.62 -8.58
CA LEU A 36 -8.93 12.14 -7.27
C LEU A 36 -7.65 11.32 -7.40
N ALA A 37 -7.60 10.41 -8.37
CA ALA A 37 -6.43 9.60 -8.70
C ALA A 37 -5.17 10.47 -8.84
N LYS A 38 -5.25 11.51 -9.68
CA LYS A 38 -4.14 12.45 -9.89
C LYS A 38 -3.77 13.23 -8.63
N SER A 39 -4.76 13.70 -7.88
CA SER A 39 -4.51 14.51 -6.68
C SER A 39 -3.79 13.77 -5.55
N GLN A 40 -3.93 12.45 -5.50
CA GLN A 40 -3.37 11.62 -4.43
C GLN A 40 -2.07 10.93 -4.83
N PHE A 41 -1.81 10.75 -6.13
CA PHE A 41 -0.77 9.88 -6.69
C PHE A 41 0.60 10.09 -6.03
N ASP A 42 1.10 11.34 -6.01
CA ASP A 42 2.43 11.64 -5.49
C ASP A 42 2.51 11.52 -3.95
N SER A 43 1.40 11.75 -3.26
CA SER A 43 1.37 11.84 -1.79
C SER A 43 1.11 10.52 -1.08
N ILE A 44 0.36 9.60 -1.68
CA ILE A 44 -0.21 8.46 -0.94
C ILE A 44 0.84 7.42 -0.53
N HIS A 45 1.91 7.32 -1.34
CA HIS A 45 3.07 6.48 -1.08
C HIS A 45 4.27 7.26 -0.50
N ALA A 46 4.18 8.59 -0.40
CA ALA A 46 5.26 9.42 0.10
C ALA A 46 5.59 9.06 1.56
N ASN A 47 6.87 8.83 1.84
CA ASN A 47 7.37 8.45 3.17
C ASN A 47 6.64 7.22 3.76
N ARG A 48 6.26 6.26 2.91
CA ARG A 48 5.69 4.97 3.35
C ARG A 48 6.73 3.86 3.24
N HIS A 49 6.68 2.95 4.19
CA HIS A 49 7.47 1.72 4.18
C HIS A 49 6.55 0.54 3.86
N TYR A 50 7.04 -0.41 3.09
CA TYR A 50 6.30 -1.61 2.68
C TYR A 50 7.16 -2.85 2.86
N ASP A 51 6.55 -3.93 3.33
CA ASP A 51 7.19 -5.26 3.38
C ASP A 51 7.08 -5.97 2.03
N TYR A 52 6.05 -5.64 1.26
CA TYR A 52 5.82 -6.14 -0.10
C TYR A 52 5.09 -5.11 -0.96
N ILE A 53 5.34 -5.14 -2.25
CA ILE A 53 4.69 -4.25 -3.23
C ILE A 53 4.06 -5.11 -4.32
N VAL A 54 2.81 -4.78 -4.65
CA VAL A 54 2.13 -5.27 -5.85
C VAL A 54 1.86 -4.11 -6.80
N ASP A 55 2.13 -4.31 -8.08
CA ASP A 55 1.78 -3.38 -9.14
C ASP A 55 0.54 -3.91 -9.89
N THR A 56 -0.53 -3.13 -9.88
CA THR A 56 -1.82 -3.47 -10.48
C THR A 56 -2.03 -2.82 -11.85
N SER A 57 -0.99 -2.24 -12.44
CA SER A 57 -1.04 -1.63 -13.79
C SER A 57 -1.27 -2.70 -14.86
N LEU A 58 -0.65 -3.87 -14.70
CA LEU A 58 -0.72 -5.00 -15.64
C LEU A 58 -1.33 -6.26 -15.04
N SER A 59 -1.74 -6.23 -13.77
CA SER A 59 -2.27 -7.39 -13.05
C SER A 59 -3.66 -7.11 -12.52
N ASP A 60 -4.52 -8.14 -12.56
CA ASP A 60 -5.83 -8.08 -11.93
C ASP A 60 -5.74 -8.34 -10.42
N ALA A 61 -6.89 -8.22 -9.73
CA ALA A 61 -6.97 -8.39 -8.29
C ALA A 61 -6.64 -9.83 -7.84
N LEU A 62 -6.99 -10.84 -8.63
CA LEU A 62 -6.76 -12.24 -8.29
C LEU A 62 -5.27 -12.57 -8.35
N ASP A 63 -4.59 -12.14 -9.41
CA ASP A 63 -3.16 -12.37 -9.57
C ASP A 63 -2.32 -11.57 -8.57
N SER A 64 -2.76 -10.35 -8.25
CA SER A 64 -2.18 -9.57 -7.15
C SER A 64 -2.31 -10.31 -5.80
N GLY A 65 -3.49 -10.89 -5.53
CA GLY A 65 -3.72 -11.70 -4.32
C GLY A 65 -2.86 -12.97 -4.27
N LYS A 66 -2.72 -13.68 -5.40
CA LYS A 66 -1.82 -14.85 -5.50
C LYS A 66 -0.36 -14.48 -5.25
N SER A 67 0.08 -13.33 -5.79
CA SER A 67 1.43 -12.81 -5.58
C SER A 67 1.70 -12.56 -4.09
N ILE A 68 0.77 -11.89 -3.39
CA ILE A 68 0.86 -11.67 -1.93
C ILE A 68 0.86 -13.00 -1.18
N LEU A 69 0.01 -13.96 -1.56
CA LEU A 69 -0.03 -15.28 -0.92
C LEU A 69 1.29 -16.05 -1.10
N ALA A 70 1.86 -16.03 -2.30
CA ALA A 70 3.14 -16.67 -2.58
C ALA A 70 4.26 -16.05 -1.75
N TRP A 71 4.28 -14.72 -1.65
CA TRP A 71 5.20 -14.00 -0.77
C TRP A 71 5.00 -14.37 0.70
N LEU A 72 3.78 -14.38 1.24
CA LEU A 72 3.50 -14.77 2.63
C LEU A 72 3.97 -16.20 2.94
N LYS A 73 3.85 -17.13 1.99
CA LYS A 73 4.32 -18.52 2.15
C LYS A 73 5.84 -18.61 2.31
N SER A 74 6.61 -17.62 1.87
CA SER A 74 8.05 -17.53 2.13
C SER A 74 8.40 -17.19 3.59
N ARG A 75 7.40 -16.91 4.44
CA ARG A 75 7.53 -16.51 5.85
C ARG A 75 8.42 -15.28 6.05
N PRO A 76 8.08 -14.13 5.43
CA PRO A 76 8.82 -12.89 5.59
C PRO A 76 8.70 -12.35 7.04
N ASN A 77 9.64 -11.51 7.44
CA ASN A 77 9.56 -10.80 8.72
C ASN A 77 8.85 -9.44 8.52
N PRO A 78 7.87 -9.09 9.38
CA PRO A 78 7.19 -7.79 9.32
C PRO A 78 8.11 -6.70 9.86
N THR A 79 8.49 -5.73 9.03
CA THR A 79 9.42 -4.65 9.40
C THR A 79 8.84 -3.26 9.14
N ALA A 80 7.97 -3.10 8.15
CA ALA A 80 7.49 -1.79 7.72
C ALA A 80 6.67 -1.09 8.81
N PHE A 81 5.76 -1.81 9.49
CA PHE A 81 4.95 -1.23 10.56
C PHE A 81 5.83 -0.68 11.70
N SER A 82 6.82 -1.45 12.16
CA SER A 82 7.75 -1.01 13.21
C SER A 82 8.55 0.23 12.80
N LYS A 83 9.01 0.31 11.54
CA LYS A 83 9.71 1.50 11.02
C LYS A 83 8.78 2.72 10.96
N MET A 84 7.54 2.54 10.51
CA MET A 84 6.54 3.61 10.51
C MET A 84 6.24 4.09 11.93
N HIS A 85 6.01 3.17 12.87
CA HIS A 85 5.76 3.51 14.26
C HIS A 85 6.92 4.30 14.87
N GLN A 86 8.16 3.87 14.65
CA GLN A 86 9.34 4.60 15.11
C GLN A 86 9.43 6.00 14.51
N GLN A 87 9.12 6.16 13.22
CA GLN A 87 9.16 7.47 12.56
C GLN A 87 8.06 8.44 13.06
N PHE A 88 6.90 7.95 13.48
CA PHE A 88 5.80 8.80 13.95
C PHE A 88 5.81 9.07 15.46
N PHE A 89 6.35 8.14 16.25
CA PHE A 89 6.29 8.17 17.73
C PHE A 89 7.66 8.11 18.41
N GLY A 90 8.75 7.99 17.66
CA GLY A 90 10.11 7.80 18.20
C GLY A 90 10.97 9.06 18.32
N ASP A 91 10.41 10.25 18.03
CA ASP A 91 11.12 11.53 18.09
C ASP A 91 10.97 12.26 19.44
N GLU A 92 10.45 11.62 20.49
CA GLU A 92 10.55 12.13 21.86
C GLU A 92 11.92 11.79 22.46
N LYS A 93 12.90 12.68 22.25
CA LYS A 93 14.09 12.81 23.11
C LYS A 93 14.32 14.26 23.51
#